data_AF-A0A842P5M4-F1
#
_entry.id   AF-A0A842P5M4-F1
#
_cell.length_a   1.000
_cell.length_b   1.000
_cell.length_c   1.000
_cell.angle_alpha   90.00
_cell.angle_beta   90.00
_cell.angle_gamma   90.00
#
_symmetry.space_group_name_H-M   'P 1'
#
loop_
_entity.id
_entity.type
_entity.pdbx_description
1 polymer ?
#
loop_
_entity_poly.entity_id
_entity_poly.type
_entity_poly.pdbx_seq_one_letter_code
_entity_poly.pdbx_strand_id
1 'polypeptide(L)' 'MKPKNLIDIAAGKEKSDLVLKNANLVNVCSGDIYEIDIAIARGLIVGLGRYEG' A
#
# COMPACT_ATOMS: atom_id res chain seq x y z
N MET A 1 -1.33 6.30 -20.89
CA MET A 1 -0.75 6.10 -19.55
C MET A 1 -1.00 4.66 -19.14
N LYS A 2 0.02 3.82 -18.94
CA LYS A 2 -0.19 2.36 -18.78
C LYS A 2 -0.51 2.03 -17.31
N PRO A 3 -1.61 1.31 -17.01
CA PRO A 3 -1.94 0.86 -15.65
C PRO A 3 -0.93 -0.15 -15.08
N LYS A 4 -0.03 -0.69 -15.93
CA LYS A 4 1.00 -1.67 -15.57
C LYS A 4 1.83 -1.25 -14.35
N ASN A 5 2.21 0.03 -14.26
CA ASN A 5 3.07 0.50 -13.17
C ASN A 5 2.43 0.37 -11.78
N LEU A 6 1.12 0.57 -11.62
CA LEU A 6 0.50 0.45 -10.29
C LEU A 6 0.41 -1.00 -9.84
N ILE A 7 0.19 -1.92 -10.79
CA ILE A 7 0.15 -3.37 -10.51
C ILE A 7 1.55 -3.87 -10.14
N ASP A 8 2.59 -3.41 -10.83
CA ASP A 8 3.97 -3.78 -10.52
C ASP A 8 4.41 -3.23 -9.14
N ILE A 9 3.97 -2.03 -8.76
CA ILE A 9 4.17 -1.49 -7.41
C ILE A 9 3.39 -2.29 -6.36
N ALA A 10 2.10 -2.58 -6.61
CA ALA A 10 1.28 -3.41 -5.72
C ALA A 10 1.82 -4.85 -5.58
N ALA A 11 2.51 -5.35 -6.61
CA ALA A 11 3.21 -6.63 -6.57
C ALA A 11 4.59 -6.55 -5.90
N GLY A 12 5.04 -5.37 -5.46
CA GLY A 12 6.36 -5.15 -4.86
C GLY A 12 7.54 -5.22 -5.83
N LYS A 13 7.30 -5.21 -7.15
CA LYS A 13 8.35 -5.24 -8.17
C LYS A 13 8.97 -3.86 -8.42
N GLU A 14 8.21 -2.81 -8.17
CA GLU A 14 8.64 -1.42 -8.25
C GLU A 14 8.36 -0.71 -6.92
N LYS A 15 9.14 0.33 -6.60
CA LYS A 15 8.93 1.13 -5.38
C LYS A 15 7.75 2.09 -5.55
N SER A 16 6.97 2.27 -4.48
CA SER A 16 5.93 3.29 -4.38
C SER A 16 6.52 4.67 -4.05
N ASP A 17 5.74 5.74 -4.25
CA ASP A 17 6.16 7.10 -3.92
C ASP A 17 6.30 7.33 -2.40
N LEU A 18 5.45 6.66 -1.62
CA LEU A 18 5.43 6.73 -0.15
C LEU A 18 4.99 5.38 0.42
N VAL A 19 5.65 4.96 1.51
CA VAL A 19 5.20 3.83 2.34
C VAL A 19 4.98 4.33 3.76
N LEU A 20 3.77 4.13 4.28
CA LEU A 20 3.51 4.28 5.71
C LEU A 20 3.83 2.96 6.38
N LYS A 21 4.80 2.98 7.30
CA LYS A 21 5.33 1.79 7.98
C LYS A 21 4.67 1.56 9.33
N ASN A 22 4.41 0.30 9.67
CA ASN A 22 3.87 -0.13 10.96
C ASN A 22 2.63 0.68 11.39
N ALA A 23 1.71 0.92 10.45
CA ALA A 23 0.51 1.69 10.73
C ALA A 23 -0.56 0.80 11.35
N ASN A 24 -1.24 1.27 12.40
CA ASN A 24 -2.44 0.64 12.91
C ASN A 24 -3.62 0.97 11.96
N LEU A 25 -3.96 0.04 11.08
CA LEU A 25 -5.05 0.18 10.12
C LEU A 25 -6.37 -0.21 10.80
N VAL A 26 -7.33 0.72 10.79
CA VAL A 26 -8.71 0.46 11.20
C VAL A 26 -9.50 0.01 9.97
N ASN A 27 -9.86 -1.28 9.91
CA ASN A 27 -10.72 -1.79 8.86
C ASN A 27 -12.18 -1.51 9.23
N VAL A 28 -12.76 -0.45 8.68
CA VAL A 28 -14.17 -0.06 8.93
C VAL A 28 -15.18 -1.04 8.32
N CYS A 29 -14.76 -1.94 7.44
CA CYS A 29 -15.63 -2.97 6.86
C CYS A 29 -15.77 -4.19 7.79
N SER A 30 -14.68 -4.63 8.43
CA SER A 30 -14.71 -5.75 9.39
C SER A 30 -14.85 -5.33 10.84
N GLY A 31 -14.42 -4.11 11.19
CA GLY A 31 -14.34 -3.59 12.54
C GLY A 31 -13.00 -3.85 13.24
N ASP A 32 -12.06 -4.54 12.60
CA ASP A 32 -10.78 -4.91 13.21
C ASP A 32 -9.72 -3.82 13.09
N ILE A 33 -8.76 -3.83 14.01
CA ILE A 33 -7.56 -2.97 13.97
C ILE A 33 -6.33 -3.87 13.94
N TYR A 34 -5.45 -3.66 12.97
CA TYR A 34 -4.22 -4.44 12.84
C TYR A 34 -3.06 -3.62 12.27
N GLU A 35 -1.83 -4.01 12.60
CA GLU A 35 -0.62 -3.36 12.12
C GLU A 35 -0.26 -3.82 10.70
N ILE A 36 0.02 -2.88 9.80
CA ILE A 36 0.38 -3.15 8.40
C ILE A 36 1.11 -1.97 7.76
N ASP A 37 1.86 -2.21 6.68
CA ASP A 37 2.39 -1.13 5.83
C ASP A 37 1.40 -0.77 4.71
N ILE A 38 1.38 0.50 4.35
CA ILE A 38 0.50 1.04 3.30
C ILE A 38 1.36 1.69 2.21
N ALA A 39 1.29 1.15 0.99
CA ALA A 39 1.96 1.71 -0.17
C ALA A 39 1.05 2.70 -0.90
N ILE A 40 1.59 3.89 -1.18
CA ILE A 40 0.88 4.98 -1.86
C ILE A 40 1.69 5.40 -3.09
N ALA A 41 1.05 5.41 -4.25
CA ALA A 41 1.64 5.91 -5.49
C ALA A 41 0.63 6.78 -6.23
N ARG A 42 1.09 7.93 -6.72
CA ARG A 42 0.27 8.91 -7.48
C ARG A 42 -1.01 9.33 -6.74
N GLY A 43 -0.93 9.44 -5.42
CA GLY A 43 -2.07 9.80 -4.56
C GLY A 43 -3.11 8.69 -4.37
N LEU A 44 -2.83 7.45 -4.81
CA LEU A 44 -3.69 6.29 -4.64
C LEU A 44 -3.03 5.28 -3.69
N ILE A 45 -3.84 4.63 -2.86
CA ILE A 45 -3.42 3.44 -2.11
C ILE A 45 -3.30 2.29 -3.12
N VAL A 46 -2.09 1.77 -3.29
CA VAL A 46 -1.80 0.69 -4.25
C VAL A 46 -1.65 -0.66 -3.57
N GLY A 47 -1.43 -0.69 -2.26
CA GLY A 47 -1.27 -1.93 -1.53
C GLY A 47 -1.29 -1.78 -0.01
N LEU A 48 -1.76 -2.84 0.64
CA LEU A 48 -1.70 -3.06 2.08
C LEU A 48 -0.90 -4.35 2.29
N GLY A 49 0.19 -4.29 3.05
CA GLY A 49 1.05 -5.46 3.23
C GLY A 49 2.39 -5.10 3.84
N ARG A 50 3.44 -5.84 3.47
CA ARG A 50 4.82 -5.46 3.76
C ARG A 50 5.41 -4.84 2.51
N TYR A 51 5.80 -3.57 2.60
CA TYR A 51 6.33 -2.82 1.45
C TYR A 51 7.65 -2.17 1.79
N GLU A 52 8.60 -2.13 0.87
CA GLU A 52 9.86 -1.42 1.10
C GLU A 52 9.77 0.01 0.57
N GLY A 53 10.23 0.99 1.36
CA GLY A 53 10.14 2.42 1.09
C GLY A 53 11.17 3.21 1.87
#